data_AF-A0A242CT71-F1
#
_entry.id   AF-A0A242CT71-F1
#
_cell.length_a   1.000
_cell.length_b   1.000
_cell.length_c   1.000
_cell.angle_alpha   90.00
_cell.angle_beta   90.00
_cell.angle_gamma   90.00
#
_symmetry.space_group_name_H-M   'P 1'
#
loop_
_entity.id
_entity.type
_entity.pdbx_description
1 polymer ?
#
loop_
_entity_poly.entity_id
_entity_poly.type
_entity_poly.pdbx_seq_one_letter_code
_entity_poly.pdbx_strand_id
1 'polypeptide(L)'
;MTYILFFFLALSITGINFAEPNKFNDDYMSKKQTTTINGIFVFLVFLSHGAQYISLDGAHNEVYVLLRRFLGQAVVTTFLFYSGFGMMSSIQKKSQNYIKEMPIKAFKLLIQFDVAVIFYLITNMFIDRNFPLKTILLSFTTWVSIGNSNWYITSMIIFCLLIGLAFTISRKNYFVGIILTTLFTILVVYFLMRIDRPAYTYNTMICLPAGMIFAYFKPCLLYTSRCV
;
A
#
# COMPACT_ATOMS: atom_id res chain seq x y z
N MET A 1 -21.73 10.39 -5.77
CA MET A 1 -20.67 9.68 -5.00
C MET A 1 -20.83 9.80 -3.49
N THR A 2 -21.21 10.97 -2.95
CA THR A 2 -21.41 11.16 -1.50
C THR A 2 -22.36 10.14 -0.86
N TYR A 3 -23.52 9.88 -1.47
CA TYR A 3 -24.47 8.89 -0.93
C TYR A 3 -23.89 7.47 -0.87
N ILE A 4 -23.13 7.07 -1.89
CA ILE A 4 -22.42 5.79 -1.94
C ILE A 4 -21.39 5.70 -0.81
N LEU A 5 -20.64 6.78 -0.58
CA LEU A 5 -19.70 6.87 0.54
C LEU A 5 -20.41 6.70 1.88
N PHE A 6 -21.49 7.44 2.13
CA PHE A 6 -22.21 7.35 3.41
C PHE A 6 -22.83 5.98 3.64
N PHE A 7 -23.41 5.37 2.61
CA PHE A 7 -23.93 4.02 2.70
C PHE A 7 -22.83 3.02 3.08
N PHE A 8 -21.66 3.09 2.42
CA PHE A 8 -20.53 2.23 2.74
C PHE A 8 -19.97 2.46 4.15
N LEU A 9 -19.87 3.72 4.59
CA LEU A 9 -19.42 4.04 5.95
C LEU A 9 -20.40 3.53 7.00
N ALA A 10 -21.70 3.64 6.77
CA ALA A 10 -22.72 3.08 7.66
C ALA A 10 -22.57 1.56 7.80
N LEU A 11 -22.34 0.85 6.69
CA LEU A 11 -22.04 -0.59 6.72
C LEU A 11 -20.76 -0.91 7.49
N SER A 12 -19.72 -0.09 7.32
CA SER A 12 -18.43 -0.30 7.99
C SER A 12 -18.51 -0.17 9.52
N ILE A 13 -19.49 0.58 10.03
CA ILE A 13 -19.70 0.78 11.49
C ILE A 13 -20.34 -0.45 12.14
N THR A 14 -21.07 -1.28 11.39
CA THR A 14 -21.81 -2.44 11.94
C THR A 14 -20.92 -3.50 12.60
N GLY A 15 -19.62 -3.53 12.27
CA GLY A 15 -18.65 -4.48 12.80
C GLY A 15 -17.77 -3.95 13.95
N ILE A 16 -18.05 -2.75 14.47
CA ILE A 16 -17.23 -2.12 15.52
C ILE A 16 -17.52 -2.77 16.87
N ASN A 17 -16.46 -3.21 17.55
CA ASN A 17 -16.50 -3.63 18.95
C ASN A 17 -15.73 -2.61 19.79
N PHE A 18 -16.31 -2.18 20.89
CA PHE A 18 -15.65 -1.29 21.84
C PHE A 18 -14.73 -2.08 22.76
N ALA A 19 -13.58 -1.48 23.09
CA ALA A 19 -12.73 -2.03 24.13
C ALA A 19 -13.42 -1.94 25.48
N GLU A 20 -13.13 -2.90 26.37
CA GLU A 20 -13.64 -2.85 27.74
C GLU A 20 -13.21 -1.56 28.46
N PRO A 21 -14.05 -0.99 29.33
CA PRO A 21 -13.68 0.18 30.13
C PRO A 21 -12.36 -0.05 30.86
N ASN A 22 -11.46 0.95 30.82
CA ASN A 22 -10.14 0.92 31.46
C ASN A 22 -9.19 -0.18 30.96
N LYS A 23 -9.40 -0.74 29.77
CA LYS A 23 -8.44 -1.65 29.13
C LYS A 23 -7.92 -1.10 27.80
N PHE A 24 -6.61 -1.17 27.61
CA PHE A 24 -5.99 -0.88 26.32
C PHE A 24 -6.32 -1.98 25.31
N ASN A 25 -6.66 -1.60 24.08
CA ASN A 25 -6.95 -2.55 23.01
C ASN A 25 -5.65 -3.11 22.42
N ASP A 26 -5.21 -4.29 22.87
CA ASP A 26 -3.98 -4.95 22.37
C ASP A 26 -4.11 -5.45 20.91
N ASP A 27 -5.34 -5.61 20.41
CA ASP A 27 -5.67 -6.15 19.09
C ASP A 27 -5.77 -5.09 17.97
N TYR A 28 -5.45 -3.84 18.28
CA TYR A 28 -5.45 -2.71 17.34
C TYR A 28 -4.60 -2.92 16.07
N MET A 29 -3.58 -3.77 16.15
CA MET A 29 -2.72 -4.17 15.01
C MET A 29 -2.85 -5.65 14.66
N SER A 30 -3.96 -6.29 15.02
CA SER A 30 -4.25 -7.65 14.59
C SER A 30 -4.41 -7.72 13.07
N LYS A 31 -4.19 -8.91 12.49
CA LYS A 31 -4.39 -9.13 11.06
C LYS A 31 -5.84 -8.80 10.66
N LYS A 32 -6.81 -9.21 11.48
CA LYS A 32 -8.22 -8.90 11.27
C LYS A 32 -8.45 -7.38 11.22
N GLN A 33 -7.97 -6.63 12.21
CA GLN A 33 -8.20 -5.18 12.29
C GLN A 33 -7.56 -4.42 11.13
N THR A 34 -6.28 -4.70 10.85
CA THR A 34 -5.54 -4.08 9.74
C THR A 34 -6.15 -4.41 8.37
N THR A 35 -6.63 -5.65 8.16
CA THR A 35 -7.37 -6.02 6.94
C THR A 35 -8.69 -5.27 6.82
N THR A 36 -9.48 -5.14 7.89
CA THR A 36 -10.74 -4.37 7.88
C THR A 36 -10.49 -2.91 7.52
N ILE A 37 -9.51 -2.27 8.16
CA ILE A 37 -9.13 -0.88 7.87
C ILE A 37 -8.70 -0.75 6.40
N ASN A 38 -7.81 -1.63 5.92
CA ASN A 38 -7.43 -1.62 4.50
C ASN A 38 -8.63 -1.78 3.57
N GLY A 39 -9.63 -2.59 3.91
CA GLY A 39 -10.86 -2.71 3.12
C GLY A 39 -11.58 -1.37 2.94
N ILE A 40 -11.67 -0.56 3.99
CA ILE A 40 -12.24 0.80 3.92
C ILE A 40 -11.41 1.67 2.96
N PHE A 41 -10.08 1.65 3.09
CA PHE A 41 -9.20 2.44 2.22
C PHE A 41 -9.20 1.94 0.76
N VAL A 42 -9.39 0.63 0.51
CA VAL A 42 -9.47 0.10 -0.87
C VAL A 42 -10.70 0.68 -1.55
N PHE A 43 -11.81 0.74 -0.81
CA PHE A 43 -13.03 1.36 -1.31
C PHE A 43 -12.83 2.85 -1.60
N LEU A 44 -12.14 3.60 -0.72
CA LEU A 44 -11.84 5.02 -0.96
C LEU A 44 -10.92 5.24 -2.18
N VAL A 45 -9.94 4.35 -2.41
CA VAL A 45 -9.11 4.35 -3.62
C VAL A 45 -9.96 4.06 -4.86
N PHE A 46 -10.84 3.06 -4.79
CA PHE A 46 -11.76 2.73 -5.87
C PHE A 46 -12.65 3.92 -6.24
N LEU A 47 -13.26 4.58 -5.26
CA LEU A 47 -14.00 5.82 -5.49
C LEU A 47 -13.08 6.90 -6.10
N SER A 48 -11.87 7.08 -5.58
CA SER A 48 -10.93 8.11 -6.07
C SER A 48 -10.54 7.92 -7.55
N HIS A 49 -10.47 6.68 -8.02
CA HIS A 49 -10.31 6.35 -9.44
C HIS A 49 -11.61 6.54 -10.22
N GLY A 50 -12.76 6.06 -9.71
CA GLY A 50 -14.06 6.26 -10.36
C GLY A 50 -14.39 7.74 -10.59
N ALA A 51 -14.02 8.59 -9.65
CA ALA A 51 -14.14 10.05 -9.73
C ALA A 51 -13.37 10.69 -10.90
N GLN A 52 -12.43 9.98 -11.54
CA GLN A 52 -11.72 10.46 -12.73
C GLN A 52 -12.51 10.24 -14.02
N TYR A 53 -13.57 9.41 -13.98
CA TYR A 53 -14.33 8.99 -15.15
C TYR A 53 -15.76 9.55 -15.19
N ILE A 54 -16.21 10.20 -14.12
CA ILE A 54 -17.56 10.77 -14.03
C ILE A 54 -17.51 12.25 -13.64
N SER A 55 -18.45 13.05 -14.14
CA SER A 55 -18.62 14.42 -13.64
C SER A 55 -19.11 14.38 -12.19
N LEU A 56 -18.51 15.21 -11.36
CA LEU A 56 -18.87 15.40 -9.95
C LEU A 56 -19.44 16.79 -9.69
N ASP A 57 -19.98 17.42 -10.73
CA ASP A 57 -20.59 18.73 -10.62
C ASP A 57 -21.87 18.66 -9.76
N GLY A 58 -22.12 19.71 -8.98
CA GLY A 58 -23.30 19.86 -8.13
C GLY A 58 -23.09 19.54 -6.65
N ALA A 59 -23.93 20.18 -5.81
CA ALA A 59 -23.83 20.16 -4.35
C ALA A 59 -23.88 18.75 -3.74
N HIS A 60 -24.54 17.79 -4.39
CA HIS A 60 -24.66 16.43 -3.87
C HIS A 60 -23.33 15.66 -3.80
N ASN A 61 -22.29 16.09 -4.51
CA ASN A 61 -20.96 15.45 -4.50
C ASN A 61 -19.93 16.18 -3.64
N GLU A 62 -20.27 17.35 -3.08
CA GLU A 62 -19.32 18.26 -2.44
C GLU A 62 -18.57 17.61 -1.27
N VAL A 63 -19.30 16.89 -0.39
CA VAL A 63 -18.69 16.19 0.75
C VAL A 63 -17.64 15.18 0.30
N TYR A 64 -17.95 14.38 -0.73
CA TYR A 64 -17.00 13.41 -1.26
C TYR A 64 -15.78 14.10 -1.88
N VAL A 65 -15.98 15.19 -2.63
CA VAL A 65 -14.89 15.96 -3.24
C VAL A 65 -13.98 16.56 -2.17
N LEU A 66 -14.55 17.13 -1.11
CA LEU A 66 -13.82 17.66 0.03
C LEU A 66 -12.98 16.57 0.72
N LEU A 67 -13.59 15.42 1.02
CA LEU A 67 -12.90 14.29 1.64
C LEU A 67 -11.75 13.78 0.76
N ARG A 68 -12.00 13.59 -0.54
CA ARG A 68 -10.97 13.14 -1.50
C ARG A 68 -9.81 14.12 -1.56
N ARG A 69 -10.09 15.44 -1.57
CA ARG A 69 -9.06 16.48 -1.56
C ARG A 69 -8.26 16.49 -0.26
N PHE A 70 -8.94 16.34 0.87
CA PHE A 70 -8.31 16.28 2.18
C PHE A 70 -7.39 15.06 2.32
N LEU A 71 -7.88 13.87 1.95
CA LEU A 71 -7.08 12.66 2.02
C LEU A 71 -5.92 12.68 1.01
N GLY A 72 -6.17 13.11 -0.23
CA GLY A 72 -5.15 13.13 -1.27
C GLY A 72 -4.41 11.79 -1.37
N GLN A 73 -3.08 11.81 -1.26
CA GLN A 73 -2.23 10.62 -1.25
C GLN A 73 -2.22 9.87 0.10
N ALA A 74 -2.77 10.45 1.18
CA ALA A 74 -2.84 9.77 2.47
C ALA A 74 -3.71 8.50 2.39
N VAL A 75 -4.65 8.42 1.44
CA VAL A 75 -5.54 7.26 1.23
C VAL A 75 -4.78 5.96 0.93
N VAL A 76 -3.53 6.02 0.50
CA VAL A 76 -2.71 4.82 0.22
C VAL A 76 -1.65 4.52 1.28
N THR A 77 -1.50 5.39 2.29
CA THR A 77 -0.45 5.26 3.32
C THR A 77 -0.67 4.06 4.22
N THR A 78 -1.93 3.71 4.51
CA THR A 78 -2.30 2.54 5.32
C THR A 78 -1.85 1.23 4.69
N PHE A 79 -1.95 1.09 3.37
CA PHE A 79 -1.48 -0.10 2.66
C PHE A 79 0.02 -0.30 2.81
N LEU A 80 0.80 0.77 2.60
CA LEU A 80 2.26 0.71 2.71
C LEU A 80 2.68 0.46 4.16
N PHE A 81 2.08 1.17 5.11
CA PHE A 81 2.37 1.02 6.53
C PHE A 81 2.03 -0.39 7.04
N TYR A 82 0.82 -0.90 6.80
CA TYR A 82 0.44 -2.25 7.23
C TYR A 82 1.20 -3.34 6.47
N SER A 83 1.59 -3.11 5.21
CA SER A 83 2.47 -4.01 4.49
C SER A 83 3.84 -4.09 5.17
N GLY A 84 4.45 -2.95 5.51
CA GLY A 84 5.71 -2.91 6.27
C GLY A 84 5.59 -3.60 7.63
N PHE A 85 4.53 -3.29 8.37
CA PHE A 85 4.24 -3.93 9.66
C PHE A 85 4.12 -5.46 9.53
N GLY A 86 3.35 -5.94 8.55
CA GLY A 86 3.12 -7.36 8.29
C GLY A 86 4.38 -8.07 7.81
N MET A 87 5.19 -7.43 6.96
CA MET A 87 6.48 -7.96 6.50
C MET A 87 7.46 -8.08 7.66
N MET A 88 7.62 -7.05 8.49
CA MET A 88 8.51 -7.12 9.65
C MET A 88 8.06 -8.18 10.64
N SER A 89 6.76 -8.23 10.94
CA SER A 89 6.17 -9.29 11.79
C SER A 89 6.45 -10.69 11.24
N SER A 90 6.41 -10.85 9.91
CA SER A 90 6.72 -12.12 9.26
C SER A 90 8.22 -12.44 9.30
N ILE A 91 9.10 -11.45 9.15
CA ILE A 91 10.55 -11.60 9.33
C ILE A 91 10.88 -12.02 10.76
N GLN A 92 10.25 -11.42 11.77
CA GLN A 92 10.47 -11.80 13.17
C GLN A 92 10.01 -13.24 13.45
N LYS A 93 8.87 -13.65 12.88
CA LYS A 93 8.29 -14.99 13.08
C LYS A 93 8.97 -16.10 12.28
N LYS A 94 9.36 -15.83 11.03
CA LYS A 94 9.83 -16.84 10.06
C LYS A 94 11.31 -16.66 9.65
N SER A 95 11.93 -15.55 10.03
CA SER A 95 13.35 -15.26 9.83
C SER A 95 13.79 -15.50 8.37
N GLN A 96 14.88 -16.25 8.17
CA GLN A 96 15.50 -16.50 6.88
C GLN A 96 14.58 -17.16 5.85
N ASN A 97 13.60 -17.98 6.28
CA ASN A 97 12.67 -18.61 5.34
C ASN A 97 11.82 -17.56 4.61
N TYR A 98 11.38 -16.52 5.32
CA TYR A 98 10.59 -15.45 4.72
C TYR A 98 11.41 -14.51 3.83
N ILE A 99 12.67 -14.27 4.20
CA ILE A 99 13.60 -13.43 3.40
C ILE A 99 13.89 -14.10 2.05
N LYS A 100 14.14 -15.41 2.04
CA LYS A 100 14.37 -16.19 0.80
C LYS A 100 13.17 -16.18 -0.16
N GLU A 101 11.96 -16.04 0.37
CA GLU A 101 10.75 -15.95 -0.45
C GLU A 101 10.52 -14.55 -1.07
N MET A 102 11.28 -13.52 -0.69
CA MET A 102 11.02 -12.15 -1.15
C MET A 102 11.03 -11.98 -2.67
N PRO A 103 12.02 -12.50 -3.42
CA PRO A 103 12.01 -12.43 -4.88
C PRO A 103 10.80 -13.17 -5.48
N ILE A 104 10.40 -14.29 -4.88
CA ILE A 104 9.24 -15.06 -5.32
C ILE A 104 7.94 -14.28 -5.08
N LYS A 105 7.82 -13.55 -3.97
CA LYS A 105 6.68 -12.67 -3.69
C LYS A 105 6.61 -11.51 -4.71
N ALA A 106 7.75 -10.90 -5.03
CA ALA A 106 7.83 -9.86 -6.06
C ALA A 106 7.37 -10.39 -7.42
N PHE A 107 7.85 -11.56 -7.82
CA PHE A 107 7.47 -12.20 -9.07
C PHE A 107 5.98 -12.58 -9.11
N LYS A 108 5.44 -13.16 -8.04
CA LYS A 108 4.00 -13.47 -7.94
C LYS A 108 3.13 -12.22 -8.06
N LEU A 109 3.56 -11.12 -7.45
CA LEU A 109 2.86 -9.85 -7.53
C LEU A 109 2.87 -9.30 -8.96
N LEU A 110 4.00 -9.42 -9.67
CA LEU A 110 4.12 -9.04 -11.08
C LEU A 110 3.15 -9.85 -11.96
N ILE A 111 3.11 -11.18 -11.81
CA ILE A 111 2.19 -12.03 -12.57
C ILE A 111 0.72 -11.67 -12.34
N GLN A 112 0.33 -11.40 -11.09
CA GLN A 112 -1.04 -10.96 -10.77
C GLN A 112 -1.38 -9.62 -11.44
N PHE A 113 -0.42 -8.71 -11.47
CA PHE A 113 -0.57 -7.44 -12.16
C PHE A 113 -0.63 -7.60 -13.68
N ASP A 114 0.19 -8.49 -14.26
CA ASP A 114 0.21 -8.78 -15.69
C ASP A 114 -1.13 -9.33 -16.19
N VAL A 115 -1.77 -10.19 -15.38
CA VAL A 115 -3.15 -10.64 -15.63
C VAL A 115 -4.10 -9.45 -15.69
N ALA A 116 -3.98 -8.48 -14.78
CA ALA A 116 -4.80 -7.26 -14.83
C ALA A 116 -4.49 -6.41 -16.07
N VAL A 117 -3.23 -6.28 -16.46
CA VAL A 117 -2.81 -5.59 -17.70
C VAL A 117 -3.45 -6.23 -18.94
N ILE A 118 -3.53 -7.56 -19.00
CA ILE A 118 -4.23 -8.27 -20.09
C ILE A 118 -5.71 -7.89 -20.15
N PHE A 119 -6.40 -7.82 -19.01
CA PHE A 119 -7.78 -7.33 -18.99
C PHE A 119 -7.89 -5.90 -19.52
N TYR A 120 -6.99 -5.00 -19.13
CA TYR A 120 -6.97 -3.64 -19.68
C TYR A 120 -6.69 -3.61 -21.19
N LEU A 121 -5.82 -4.47 -21.71
CA LEU A 121 -5.59 -4.59 -23.16
C LEU A 121 -6.88 -5.00 -23.88
N ILE A 122 -7.56 -6.03 -23.37
CA ILE A 122 -8.84 -6.50 -23.93
C ILE A 122 -9.89 -5.37 -23.90
N THR A 123 -10.03 -4.67 -22.77
CA THR A 123 -10.97 -3.54 -22.66
C THR A 123 -10.63 -2.41 -23.63
N ASN A 124 -9.35 -2.07 -23.79
CA ASN A 124 -8.93 -1.04 -24.72
C ASN A 124 -9.20 -1.42 -26.19
N MET A 125 -9.14 -2.71 -26.55
CA MET A 125 -9.56 -3.18 -27.87
C MET A 125 -11.05 -2.95 -28.13
N PHE A 126 -11.92 -3.11 -27.12
CA PHE A 126 -13.35 -2.85 -27.25
C PHE A 126 -13.72 -1.36 -27.36
N ILE A 127 -12.82 -0.45 -26.95
CA ILE A 127 -13.04 1.01 -26.98
C ILE A 127 -12.17 1.65 -28.08
N ASP A 128 -11.70 0.86 -29.05
CA ASP A 128 -10.87 1.28 -30.18
C ASP A 128 -9.61 2.10 -29.79
N ARG A 129 -9.07 1.84 -28.59
CA ARG A 129 -7.87 2.50 -28.08
C ARG A 129 -6.65 1.62 -28.29
N ASN A 130 -5.85 1.97 -29.29
CA ASN A 130 -4.63 1.23 -29.63
C ASN A 130 -3.37 1.84 -29.01
N PHE A 131 -2.40 0.98 -28.67
CA PHE A 131 -1.10 1.38 -28.14
C PHE A 131 0.03 0.79 -28.99
N PRO A 132 1.16 1.50 -29.15
CA PRO A 132 2.36 0.95 -29.78
C PRO A 132 2.85 -0.30 -29.03
N LEU A 133 3.40 -1.29 -29.75
CA LEU A 133 3.93 -2.53 -29.17
C LEU A 133 4.92 -2.27 -28.02
N LYS A 134 5.78 -1.25 -28.16
CA LYS A 134 6.71 -0.83 -27.09
C LYS A 134 5.98 -0.46 -25.80
N THR A 135 4.86 0.27 -25.90
CA THR A 135 4.05 0.69 -24.74
C THR A 135 3.38 -0.51 -24.09
N ILE A 136 2.88 -1.45 -24.90
CA ILE A 136 2.28 -2.70 -24.41
C ILE A 136 3.34 -3.50 -23.63
N LEU A 137 4.51 -3.73 -24.20
CA LEU A 137 5.59 -4.48 -23.54
C LEU A 137 6.07 -3.79 -22.24
N LEU A 138 6.21 -2.47 -22.26
CA LEU A 138 6.56 -1.69 -21.06
C LEU A 138 5.45 -1.65 -20.00
N SER A 139 4.20 -1.95 -20.36
CA SER A 139 3.12 -2.00 -19.38
C SER A 139 3.22 -3.21 -18.45
N PHE A 140 3.71 -4.34 -18.96
CA PHE A 140 4.01 -5.56 -18.19
C PHE A 140 5.20 -5.41 -17.23
N THR A 141 6.02 -4.37 -17.37
CA THR A 141 7.11 -4.09 -16.42
C THR A 141 6.68 -3.14 -15.29
N THR A 142 5.39 -2.80 -15.22
CA THR A 142 4.83 -1.73 -14.37
C THR A 142 5.33 -0.32 -14.70
N TRP A 143 6.18 -0.15 -15.74
CA TRP A 143 6.85 1.12 -16.00
C TRP A 143 5.91 2.16 -16.60
N VAL A 144 5.08 1.72 -17.55
CA VAL A 144 4.09 2.54 -18.27
C VAL A 144 2.68 2.01 -17.97
N SER A 145 1.69 2.88 -18.09
CA SER A 145 0.27 2.55 -17.93
C SER A 145 -0.42 2.57 -19.29
N ILE A 146 -1.35 1.64 -19.48
CA ILE A 146 -2.29 1.59 -20.63
C ILE A 146 -3.73 1.93 -20.18
N GLY A 147 -3.86 2.70 -19.09
CA GLY A 147 -5.13 3.02 -18.44
C GLY A 147 -5.27 2.45 -17.03
N ASN A 148 -4.34 1.62 -16.59
CA ASN A 148 -4.27 1.03 -15.26
C ASN A 148 -3.43 1.87 -14.27
N SER A 149 -3.62 1.68 -12.96
CA SER A 149 -2.75 2.24 -11.92
C SER A 149 -1.62 1.26 -11.60
N ASN A 150 -0.37 1.60 -11.94
CA ASN A 150 0.79 0.69 -11.85
C ASN A 150 1.76 1.03 -10.70
N TRP A 151 1.82 2.30 -10.29
CA TRP A 151 2.86 2.81 -9.41
C TRP A 151 2.94 2.05 -8.07
N TYR A 152 1.79 1.72 -7.46
CA TYR A 152 1.75 1.04 -6.17
C TYR A 152 2.37 -0.36 -6.27
N ILE A 153 2.08 -1.07 -7.36
CA ILE A 153 2.65 -2.40 -7.64
C ILE A 153 4.16 -2.28 -7.85
N THR A 154 4.61 -1.27 -8.61
CA THR A 154 6.04 -0.98 -8.76
C THR A 154 6.71 -0.78 -7.41
N SER A 155 6.13 0.05 -6.53
CA SER A 155 6.67 0.29 -5.19
C SER A 155 6.77 -1.01 -4.38
N MET A 156 5.73 -1.85 -4.39
CA MET A 156 5.72 -3.12 -3.65
C MET A 156 6.74 -4.15 -4.17
N ILE A 157 6.96 -4.22 -5.49
CA ILE A 157 8.01 -5.04 -6.09
C ILE A 157 9.38 -4.55 -5.61
N ILE A 158 9.64 -3.24 -5.70
CA ILE A 158 10.89 -2.63 -5.22
C ILE A 158 11.08 -2.96 -3.73
N PHE A 159 10.06 -2.79 -2.89
CA PHE A 159 10.16 -3.09 -1.46
C PHE A 159 10.48 -4.55 -1.18
N CYS A 160 9.84 -5.51 -1.88
CA CYS A 160 10.19 -6.92 -1.72
C CYS A 160 11.69 -7.15 -1.99
N LEU A 161 12.23 -6.57 -3.05
CA LEU A 161 13.64 -6.70 -3.41
C LEU A 161 14.56 -6.01 -2.40
N LEU A 162 14.24 -4.77 -1.99
CA LEU A 162 15.02 -4.00 -1.03
C LEU A 162 15.07 -4.67 0.35
N ILE A 163 13.93 -5.16 0.84
CA ILE A 163 13.85 -5.86 2.13
C ILE A 163 14.60 -7.19 2.04
N GLY A 164 14.44 -7.93 0.95
CA GLY A 164 15.21 -9.15 0.69
C GLY A 164 16.71 -8.89 0.77
N LEU A 165 17.19 -7.84 0.10
CA LEU A 165 18.59 -7.43 0.12
C LEU A 165 19.04 -6.97 1.52
N ALA A 166 18.32 -6.04 2.14
CA ALA A 166 18.65 -5.45 3.44
C ALA A 166 18.78 -6.51 4.54
N PHE A 167 17.85 -7.47 4.60
CA PHE A 167 17.87 -8.53 5.62
C PHE A 167 18.80 -9.70 5.30
N THR A 168 19.22 -9.83 4.04
CA THR A 168 20.34 -10.72 3.67
C THR A 168 21.67 -10.12 4.16
N ILE A 169 21.88 -8.81 3.95
CA ILE A 169 23.07 -8.08 4.42
C ILE A 169 23.12 -8.02 5.95
N SER A 170 21.99 -7.80 6.63
CA SER A 170 21.95 -7.62 8.08
C SER A 170 22.21 -8.88 8.90
N ARG A 171 22.33 -10.06 8.27
CA ARG A 171 22.69 -11.35 8.90
C ARG A 171 21.94 -11.61 10.22
N LYS A 172 20.60 -11.49 10.17
CA LYS A 172 19.65 -11.65 11.30
C LYS A 172 19.55 -10.48 12.29
N ASN A 173 20.37 -9.44 12.17
CA ASN A 173 20.17 -8.24 12.97
C ASN A 173 18.97 -7.43 12.42
N TYR A 174 17.85 -7.47 13.15
CA TYR A 174 16.61 -6.82 12.75
C TYR A 174 16.73 -5.29 12.68
N PHE A 175 17.42 -4.69 13.65
CA PHE A 175 17.61 -3.24 13.70
C PHE A 175 18.41 -2.74 12.50
N VAL A 176 19.53 -3.40 12.19
CA VAL A 176 20.34 -3.10 11.00
C VAL A 176 19.53 -3.31 9.72
N GLY A 177 18.70 -4.37 9.64
CA GLY A 177 17.83 -4.61 8.49
C GLY A 177 16.82 -3.48 8.25
N ILE A 178 16.24 -2.94 9.32
CA ILE A 178 15.30 -1.80 9.26
C ILE A 178 16.02 -0.53 8.82
N ILE A 179 17.21 -0.24 9.36
CA ILE A 179 18.02 0.92 8.96
C ILE A 179 18.35 0.81 7.47
N LEU A 180 18.87 -0.33 7.01
CA LEU A 180 19.21 -0.55 5.60
C LEU A 180 17.98 -0.40 4.69
N THR A 181 16.82 -0.96 5.09
CA THR A 181 15.58 -0.80 4.32
C THR A 181 15.17 0.67 4.21
N THR A 182 15.28 1.42 5.31
CA THR A 182 14.97 2.86 5.33
C THR A 182 15.92 3.65 4.44
N LEU A 183 17.23 3.41 4.53
CA LEU A 183 18.24 4.03 3.68
C LEU A 183 18.01 3.73 2.20
N PHE A 184 17.78 2.47 1.84
CA PHE A 184 17.46 2.09 0.46
C PHE A 184 16.18 2.74 -0.04
N THR A 185 15.15 2.86 0.82
CA THR A 185 13.91 3.56 0.47
C THR A 185 14.19 5.03 0.15
N ILE A 186 14.98 5.73 0.97
CA ILE A 186 15.37 7.12 0.73
C ILE A 186 16.16 7.26 -0.58
N LEU A 187 17.09 6.34 -0.84
CA LEU A 187 17.85 6.33 -2.10
C LEU A 187 16.95 6.13 -3.32
N VAL A 188 15.96 5.23 -3.24
CA VAL A 188 14.96 5.04 -4.31
C VAL A 188 14.11 6.29 -4.50
N VAL A 189 13.62 6.90 -3.42
CA VAL A 189 12.84 8.15 -3.50
C VAL A 189 13.66 9.23 -4.20
N TYR A 190 14.91 9.45 -3.77
CA TYR A 190 15.81 10.40 -4.39
C TYR A 190 16.03 10.09 -5.88
N PHE A 191 16.28 8.82 -6.23
CA PHE A 191 16.43 8.40 -7.61
C PHE A 191 15.17 8.71 -8.45
N LEU A 192 13.97 8.37 -7.94
CA LEU A 192 12.70 8.65 -8.63
C LEU A 192 12.46 10.15 -8.83
N MET A 193 12.88 10.98 -7.88
CA MET A 193 12.85 12.44 -8.04
C MET A 193 13.81 12.91 -9.13
N ARG A 194 15.01 12.32 -9.24
CA ARG A 194 16.03 12.70 -10.23
C ARG A 194 15.66 12.33 -11.68
N ILE A 195 14.77 11.37 -11.87
CA ILE A 195 14.25 10.98 -13.18
C ILE A 195 12.85 11.56 -13.45
N ASP A 196 12.45 12.59 -12.72
CA ASP A 196 11.19 13.34 -12.87
C ASP A 196 9.94 12.45 -12.87
N ARG A 197 9.93 11.39 -12.05
CA ARG A 197 8.72 10.60 -11.85
C ARG A 197 7.65 11.45 -11.14
N PRO A 198 6.35 11.19 -11.40
CA PRO A 198 5.28 11.91 -10.72
C PRO A 198 5.34 11.72 -9.20
N ALA A 199 5.09 12.78 -8.43
CA ALA A 199 5.30 12.77 -6.97
C ALA A 199 4.50 11.70 -6.21
N TYR A 200 3.32 11.30 -6.73
CA TYR A 200 2.53 10.23 -6.15
C TYR A 200 3.24 8.86 -6.16
N THR A 201 4.28 8.66 -6.97
CA THR A 201 5.01 7.37 -7.02
C THR A 201 6.00 7.20 -5.86
N TYR A 202 6.37 8.28 -5.16
CA TYR A 202 7.41 8.24 -4.14
C TYR A 202 7.06 8.92 -2.80
N ASN A 203 6.12 9.87 -2.77
CA ASN A 203 5.81 10.66 -1.56
C ASN A 203 5.40 9.82 -0.33
N THR A 204 4.80 8.65 -0.54
CA THR A 204 4.28 7.79 0.53
C THR A 204 5.16 6.56 0.79
N MET A 205 6.26 6.38 0.05
CA MET A 205 7.11 5.19 0.16
C MET A 205 7.69 5.01 1.57
N ILE A 206 7.96 6.10 2.30
CA ILE A 206 8.49 6.04 3.66
C ILE A 206 7.51 5.42 4.68
N CYS A 207 6.22 5.34 4.36
CA CYS A 207 5.23 4.69 5.23
C CYS A 207 5.54 3.21 5.44
N LEU A 208 6.17 2.53 4.48
CA LEU A 208 6.52 1.13 4.62
C LEU A 208 7.60 0.88 5.69
N PRO A 209 8.80 1.51 5.64
CA PRO A 209 9.77 1.38 6.73
C PRO A 209 9.22 1.90 8.06
N ALA A 210 8.36 2.93 8.06
CA ALA A 210 7.68 3.36 9.29
C ALA A 210 6.83 2.23 9.91
N GLY A 211 6.10 1.46 9.09
CA GLY A 211 5.39 0.27 9.55
C GLY A 211 6.30 -0.83 10.10
N MET A 212 7.49 -1.00 9.52
CA MET A 212 8.49 -1.95 10.02
C MET A 212 9.07 -1.52 11.38
N ILE A 213 9.41 -0.24 11.52
CA ILE A 213 9.85 0.37 12.79
C ILE A 213 8.78 0.15 13.86
N PHE A 214 7.52 0.44 13.52
CA PHE A 214 6.40 0.24 14.44
C PHE A 214 6.28 -1.22 14.89
N ALA A 215 6.37 -2.19 13.97
CA ALA A 215 6.32 -3.61 14.30
C ALA A 215 7.46 -4.03 15.25
N TYR A 216 8.66 -3.48 15.05
CA TYR A 216 9.82 -3.78 15.88
C TYR A 216 9.64 -3.28 17.32
N PHE A 217 9.11 -2.06 17.51
CA PHE A 217 8.94 -1.45 18.83
C PHE A 217 7.59 -1.74 19.51
N LYS A 218 6.62 -2.34 18.80
CA LYS A 218 5.30 -2.68 19.36
C LYS A 218 5.37 -3.42 20.71
N PRO A 219 6.24 -4.44 20.92
CA PRO A 219 6.32 -5.12 22.21
C PRO A 219 6.68 -4.20 23.37
N CYS A 220 7.55 -3.21 23.14
CA CYS A 220 7.95 -2.22 24.14
C CYS A 220 6.78 -1.27 24.47
N LEU A 221 6.04 -0.82 23.45
CA LEU A 221 4.89 0.07 23.63
C LEU A 221 3.78 -0.59 24.45
N LEU A 222 3.50 -1.87 24.21
CA LEU A 222 2.51 -2.64 24.97
C LEU A 222 2.90 -2.84 26.44
N TYR A 223 4.20 -2.92 26.73
CA TYR A 223 4.68 -3.03 28.11
C TYR A 223 4.43 -1.72 28.87
N THR A 224 4.76 -0.58 28.28
CA THR A 224 4.56 0.75 28.90
C THR A 224 3.07 1.07 29.11
N SER A 225 2.20 0.71 28.16
CA SER A 225 0.75 0.97 28.27
C SER A 225 0.03 0.12 29.32
N ARG A 226 0.68 -0.93 29.84
CA ARG A 226 0.16 -1.76 30.94
C ARG A 226 0.62 -1.28 32.32
N CYS A 227 1.55 -0.34 32.38
CA CYS A 227 2.10 0.22 33.62
C CYS A 227 1.43 1.55 34.04
N VAL A 228 0.47 2.05 33.25
CA VAL A 228 -0.34 3.25 33.49
C VAL A 228 -1.78 2.82 33.70
#